data_AF-A0A966NH22-F1
#
_entry.id   AF-A0A966NH22-F1
#
_cell.length_a   1.000
_cell.length_b   1.000
_cell.length_c   1.000
_cell.angle_alpha   90.00
_cell.angle_beta   90.00
_cell.angle_gamma   90.00
#
_symmetry.space_group_name_H-M   'P 1'
#
loop_
_entity.id
_entity.type
_entity.pdbx_description
1 polymer ?
#
loop_
_entity_poly.entity_id
_entity_poly.type
_entity_poly.pdbx_seq_one_letter_code
_entity_poly.pdbx_strand_id
1 'polypeptide(L)'
;MGSPGCSTTHSVVIFNGVFGALMPSDPIPDHKLKMQAILPGIGNISTLWRAPLTDALLPMVSGRVLWNLLPKEHDNAWVCPTASTTRTMSVRFLDEQPRAPRTPRRFTTVNHWNKLLKGALVRHILLTGADEPDALGEFTHPEGYVYEAGLTEVIDGRVMISMVRPQR
;
A
#
# COMPACT_ATOMS: atom_id res chain seq x y z
N MET A 1 33.55 -7.73 5.38
CA MET A 1 32.78 -7.35 4.18
C MET A 1 31.32 -7.31 4.57
N GLY A 2 30.80 -6.13 4.87
CA GLY A 2 29.37 -5.94 5.16
C GLY A 2 28.60 -5.83 3.85
N SER A 3 27.51 -6.56 3.72
CA SER A 3 26.56 -6.41 2.62
C SER A 3 26.17 -4.93 2.48
N PRO A 4 26.02 -4.39 1.25
CA PRO A 4 25.53 -3.04 1.08
C PRO A 4 24.09 -3.04 1.60
N GLY A 5 23.88 -2.45 2.78
CA GLY A 5 22.56 -2.16 3.29
C GLY A 5 21.87 -1.28 2.25
N CYS A 6 20.94 -1.86 1.49
CA CYS A 6 20.06 -1.11 0.62
C CYS A 6 19.42 -0.04 1.50
N SER A 7 19.73 1.23 1.22
CA SER A 7 19.22 2.35 2.00
C SER A 7 17.69 2.36 1.88
N THR A 8 17.01 1.86 2.90
CA THR A 8 15.54 1.67 2.94
C THR A 8 14.76 2.97 2.80
N THR A 9 15.42 4.12 2.94
CA THR A 9 14.80 5.44 2.75
C THR A 9 14.45 5.73 1.29
N HIS A 10 15.09 5.08 0.32
CA HIS A 10 14.89 5.39 -1.11
C HIS A 10 13.78 4.56 -1.78
N SER A 11 13.15 3.62 -1.06
CA SER A 11 12.15 2.69 -1.61
C SER A 11 10.72 2.94 -1.09
N VAL A 12 10.53 3.94 -0.23
CA VAL A 12 9.22 4.30 0.34
C VAL A 12 8.87 5.71 -0.08
N VAL A 13 7.67 5.88 -0.62
CA VAL A 13 7.13 7.19 -1.00
C VAL A 13 5.83 7.43 -0.24
N ILE A 14 5.71 8.59 0.38
CA ILE A 14 4.56 9.00 1.19
C ILE A 14 3.87 10.16 0.47
N PHE A 15 2.63 9.94 0.03
CA PHE A 15 1.85 10.99 -0.64
C PHE A 15 1.40 12.05 0.36
N ASN A 16 1.50 13.33 -0.03
CA ASN A 16 1.22 14.48 0.81
C ASN A 16 0.50 15.59 0.03
N GLY A 17 -0.51 16.23 0.61
CA GLY A 17 -1.31 17.24 -0.10
C GLY A 17 -0.56 18.54 -0.41
N VAL A 18 0.38 18.96 0.44
CA VAL A 18 1.17 20.20 0.25
C VAL A 18 2.39 19.95 -0.63
N PHE A 19 3.07 18.81 -0.43
CA PHE A 19 4.36 18.52 -1.06
C PHE A 19 4.27 17.54 -2.23
N GLY A 20 3.08 17.00 -2.51
CA GLY A 20 2.84 15.96 -3.51
C GLY A 20 3.28 14.58 -2.99
N ALA A 21 4.58 14.37 -2.88
CA ALA A 21 5.19 13.13 -2.39
C ALA A 21 6.46 13.44 -1.59
N LEU A 22 6.73 12.59 -0.59
CA LEU A 22 7.83 12.74 0.35
C LEU A 22 8.54 11.41 0.54
N MET A 23 9.82 11.47 0.84
CA MET A 23 10.62 10.35 1.35
C MET A 23 10.59 10.36 2.89
N PRO A 24 10.82 9.21 3.56
CA PRO A 24 10.80 9.13 5.02
C PRO A 24 11.76 10.10 5.74
N SER A 25 12.83 10.52 5.07
CA SER A 25 13.86 11.42 5.61
C SER A 25 13.60 12.90 5.32
N ASP A 26 12.56 13.25 4.57
CA ASP A 26 12.33 14.64 4.17
C ASP A 26 11.89 15.50 5.38
N PRO A 27 12.51 16.66 5.61
CA PRO A 27 12.07 17.58 6.65
C PRO A 27 10.72 18.20 6.25
N ILE A 28 9.75 18.12 7.16
CA ILE A 28 8.40 18.66 6.94
C ILE A 28 8.00 19.63 8.05
N PRO A 29 7.59 20.87 7.73
CA PRO A 29 6.98 21.77 8.71
C PRO A 29 5.56 21.34 9.03
N ASP A 30 5.02 21.81 10.15
CA ASP A 30 3.62 21.58 10.52
C ASP A 30 2.69 22.18 9.46
N HIS A 31 1.79 21.36 8.93
CA HIS A 31 0.84 21.76 7.90
C HIS A 31 -0.40 20.87 7.91
N LYS A 32 -1.45 21.32 7.21
CA LYS A 32 -2.67 20.53 7.01
C LYS A 32 -3.29 20.85 5.66
N LEU A 33 -3.08 19.96 4.70
CA LEU A 33 -3.80 19.95 3.43
C LEU A 33 -4.08 18.50 3.03
N LYS A 34 -5.35 18.16 2.88
CA LYS A 34 -5.76 16.83 2.46
C LYS A 34 -5.60 16.69 0.94
N MET A 35 -5.21 15.51 0.46
CA MET A 35 -5.04 15.24 -0.98
C MET A 35 -6.34 15.43 -1.80
N GLN A 36 -7.51 15.24 -1.17
CA GLN A 36 -8.82 15.45 -1.77
C GLN A 36 -9.40 16.87 -1.55
N ALA A 37 -8.62 17.80 -0.99
CA ALA A 37 -9.09 19.17 -0.81
C ALA A 37 -9.35 19.83 -2.17
N ILE A 38 -10.32 20.74 -2.19
CA ILE A 38 -10.59 21.61 -3.34
C ILE A 38 -10.26 23.02 -2.90
N LEU A 39 -9.30 23.65 -3.56
CA LEU A 39 -8.89 25.02 -3.26
C LEU A 39 -9.48 25.99 -4.29
N PRO A 40 -10.01 27.16 -3.85
CA PRO A 40 -10.47 28.20 -4.76
C PRO A 40 -9.37 28.59 -5.77
N GLY A 41 -9.73 28.64 -7.06
CA GLY A 41 -8.80 29.01 -8.13
C GLY A 41 -7.78 27.94 -8.56
N ILE A 42 -7.64 26.84 -7.81
CA ILE A 42 -6.68 25.76 -8.09
C ILE A 42 -7.41 24.44 -8.43
N GLY A 43 -8.54 24.17 -7.77
CA GLY A 43 -9.30 22.93 -7.94
C GLY A 43 -8.84 21.82 -7.00
N ASN A 44 -9.02 20.56 -7.42
CA ASN A 44 -8.72 19.38 -6.61
C ASN A 44 -7.20 19.13 -6.52
N ILE A 45 -6.68 19.01 -5.30
CA ILE A 45 -5.24 18.81 -5.03
C ILE A 45 -4.70 17.52 -5.68
N SER A 46 -5.45 16.41 -5.67
CA SER A 46 -5.04 15.19 -6.36
C SER A 46 -4.90 15.40 -7.87
N THR A 47 -5.76 16.21 -8.47
CA THR A 47 -5.67 16.54 -9.90
C THR A 47 -4.46 17.43 -10.19
N LEU A 48 -4.21 18.42 -9.32
CA LEU A 48 -3.03 19.28 -9.40
C LEU A 48 -1.73 18.45 -9.41
N TRP A 49 -1.63 17.45 -8.53
CA TRP A 49 -0.44 16.61 -8.39
C TRP A 49 -0.31 15.49 -9.43
N ARG A 50 -1.39 15.17 -10.16
CA ARG A 50 -1.45 13.97 -11.01
C ARG A 50 -0.32 13.87 -12.02
N ALA A 51 -0.12 14.90 -12.83
CA ALA A 51 0.96 14.93 -13.83
C ALA A 51 2.36 14.93 -13.18
N PRO A 52 2.73 15.89 -12.30
CA PRO A 52 4.08 15.95 -11.76
C PRO A 52 4.46 14.73 -10.92
N LEU A 53 3.53 14.14 -10.16
CA LEU A 53 3.81 12.90 -9.41
C LEU A 53 3.99 11.71 -10.34
N THR A 54 3.21 11.62 -11.43
CA THR A 54 3.38 10.55 -12.41
C THR A 54 4.77 10.64 -13.04
N ASP A 55 5.17 11.83 -13.52
CA ASP A 55 6.46 12.02 -14.18
C ASP A 55 7.64 11.72 -13.25
N ALA A 56 7.53 12.09 -11.96
CA ALA A 56 8.57 11.84 -10.97
C ALA A 56 8.67 10.36 -10.55
N LEU A 57 7.53 9.67 -10.41
CA LEU A 57 7.48 8.30 -9.85
C LEU A 57 7.65 7.21 -10.90
N LEU A 58 7.31 7.46 -12.18
CA LEU A 58 7.44 6.45 -13.23
C LEU A 58 8.86 5.87 -13.35
N PRO A 59 9.94 6.68 -13.36
CA PRO A 59 11.30 6.14 -13.38
C PRO A 59 11.63 5.29 -12.15
N MET A 60 11.06 5.64 -10.99
CA MET A 60 11.31 4.91 -9.74
C MET A 60 10.68 3.52 -9.74
N VAL A 61 9.50 3.37 -10.33
CA VAL A 61 8.75 2.10 -10.34
C VAL A 61 9.04 1.24 -11.57
N SER A 62 9.70 1.81 -12.59
CA SER A 62 9.95 1.14 -13.86
C SER A 62 10.75 -0.16 -13.70
N GLY A 63 10.19 -1.28 -14.16
CA GLY A 63 10.85 -2.59 -14.10
C GLY A 63 11.00 -3.15 -12.68
N ARG A 64 10.23 -2.65 -11.71
CA ARG A 64 10.28 -3.07 -10.31
C ARG A 64 8.93 -3.54 -9.78
N VAL A 65 8.97 -4.22 -8.65
CA VAL A 65 7.77 -4.53 -7.86
C VAL A 65 7.31 -3.28 -7.13
N LEU A 66 6.03 -2.93 -7.32
CA LEU A 66 5.37 -1.80 -6.70
C LEU A 66 4.40 -2.29 -5.62
N TRP A 67 4.65 -1.91 -4.37
CA TRP A 67 3.67 -2.01 -3.30
C TRP A 67 2.80 -0.74 -3.25
N ASN A 68 1.63 -0.79 -3.88
CA ASN A 68 0.65 0.29 -3.80
C ASN A 68 -0.29 0.09 -2.61
N LEU A 69 0.06 0.75 -1.50
CA LEU A 69 -0.69 0.75 -0.25
C LEU A 69 -1.50 2.05 -0.05
N LEU A 70 -1.60 2.90 -1.08
CA LEU A 70 -2.31 4.16 -1.01
C LEU A 70 -3.82 3.92 -0.79
N PRO A 71 -4.49 4.76 0.02
CA PRO A 71 -5.94 4.84 -0.04
C PRO A 71 -6.35 5.50 -1.37
N LYS A 72 -7.59 5.26 -1.82
CA LYS A 72 -8.09 5.67 -3.15
C LYS A 72 -7.90 7.17 -3.41
N GLU A 73 -8.09 8.01 -2.41
CA GLU A 73 -7.95 9.47 -2.55
C GLU A 73 -6.53 9.90 -2.90
N HIS A 74 -5.52 9.14 -2.44
CA HIS A 74 -4.12 9.40 -2.77
C HIS A 74 -3.71 8.70 -4.07
N ASP A 75 -4.24 7.51 -4.35
CA ASP A 75 -4.01 6.81 -5.63
C ASP A 75 -4.50 7.64 -6.84
N ASN A 76 -5.51 8.50 -6.64
CA ASN A 76 -5.97 9.43 -7.68
C ASN A 76 -4.94 10.50 -8.06
N ALA A 77 -3.96 10.77 -7.20
CA ALA A 77 -2.95 11.81 -7.40
C ALA A 77 -1.78 11.39 -8.29
N TRP A 78 -1.84 10.21 -8.91
CA TRP A 78 -0.85 9.76 -9.89
C TRP A 78 -1.45 8.73 -10.84
N VAL A 79 -0.67 8.31 -11.83
CA VAL A 79 -0.99 7.21 -12.74
C VAL A 79 0.21 6.29 -12.86
N CYS A 80 -0.02 5.00 -12.66
CA CYS A 80 0.96 3.97 -13.00
C CYS A 80 0.39 3.11 -14.13
N PRO A 81 0.87 3.25 -15.38
CA PRO A 81 0.52 2.35 -16.47
C PRO A 81 0.96 0.93 -16.10
N THR A 82 0.08 -0.05 -16.32
CA THR A 82 0.29 -1.46 -15.92
C THR A 82 1.59 -2.06 -16.46
N ALA A 83 2.05 -1.64 -17.64
CA ALA A 83 3.30 -2.11 -18.25
C ALA A 83 4.58 -1.51 -17.63
N SER A 84 4.45 -0.55 -16.71
CA SER A 84 5.61 0.14 -16.14
C SER A 84 6.27 -0.69 -15.04
N THR A 85 5.52 -1.50 -14.31
CA THR A 85 6.03 -2.29 -13.19
C THR A 85 6.15 -3.77 -13.57
N THR A 86 7.04 -4.52 -12.92
CA THR A 86 7.04 -5.99 -13.07
C THR A 86 5.82 -6.60 -12.40
N ARG A 87 5.40 -6.00 -11.28
CA ARG A 87 4.19 -6.37 -10.55
C ARG A 87 3.71 -5.19 -9.71
N THR A 88 2.39 -5.06 -9.59
CA THR A 88 1.77 -4.14 -8.61
C THR A 88 1.03 -4.96 -7.57
N MET A 89 1.31 -4.73 -6.29
CA MET A 89 0.65 -5.38 -5.17
C MET A 89 -0.08 -4.36 -4.30
N SER A 90 -1.29 -4.71 -3.91
CA SER A 90 -2.11 -3.98 -2.95
C SER A 90 -2.61 -4.93 -1.87
N VAL A 91 -3.09 -4.39 -0.74
CA VAL A 91 -3.54 -5.21 0.38
C VAL A 91 -4.97 -4.87 0.79
N ARG A 92 -5.72 -5.90 1.17
CA ARG A 92 -6.97 -5.80 1.92
C ARG A 92 -6.86 -6.56 3.23
N PHE A 93 -7.49 -6.03 4.27
CA PHE A 93 -7.58 -6.67 5.58
C PHE A 93 -9.01 -7.15 5.79
N LEU A 94 -9.15 -8.42 6.15
CA LEU A 94 -10.41 -9.11 6.27
C LEU A 94 -10.55 -9.72 7.66
N ASP A 95 -11.71 -9.52 8.27
CA ASP A 95 -12.12 -10.29 9.43
C ASP A 95 -12.98 -11.46 8.94
N GLU A 96 -12.60 -12.68 9.31
CA GLU A 96 -13.47 -13.82 9.15
C GLU A 96 -14.67 -13.68 10.10
N GLN A 97 -15.87 -14.00 9.62
CA GLN A 97 -17.10 -13.88 10.40
C GLN A 97 -17.43 -15.19 11.13
N PRO A 98 -18.14 -15.14 12.28
CA PRO A 98 -18.65 -16.34 12.94
C PRO A 98 -19.45 -17.22 11.99
N ARG A 99 -19.25 -18.53 12.10
CA ARG A 99 -19.74 -19.51 11.12
C ARG A 99 -20.55 -20.61 11.78
N ALA A 100 -21.70 -20.95 11.19
CA ALA A 100 -22.44 -22.16 11.52
C ALA A 100 -21.84 -23.38 10.80
N PRO A 101 -21.95 -24.60 11.35
CA PRO A 101 -21.42 -25.81 10.70
C PRO A 101 -21.90 -25.95 9.25
N ARG A 102 -21.00 -26.34 8.34
CA ARG A 102 -21.26 -26.61 6.91
C ARG A 102 -21.65 -25.42 6.02
N THR A 103 -21.56 -24.17 6.46
CA THR A 103 -21.74 -22.99 5.58
C THR A 103 -20.41 -22.50 4.98
N PRO A 104 -20.34 -21.71 3.89
CA PRO A 104 -19.05 -21.17 3.42
C PRO A 104 -18.45 -20.14 4.38
N ARG A 105 -17.12 -19.94 4.33
CA ARG A 105 -16.43 -18.85 5.06
C ARG A 105 -16.96 -17.50 4.57
N ARG A 106 -17.16 -16.55 5.48
CA ARG A 106 -17.59 -15.19 5.15
C ARG A 106 -16.59 -14.20 5.73
N PHE A 107 -16.30 -13.15 4.97
CA PHE A 107 -15.32 -12.13 5.35
C PHE A 107 -15.91 -10.74 5.28
N THR A 108 -15.39 -9.84 6.10
CA THR A 108 -15.72 -8.41 6.09
C THR A 108 -14.47 -7.57 6.06
N THR A 109 -14.44 -6.53 5.22
CA THR A 109 -13.32 -5.61 5.13
C THR A 109 -13.19 -4.75 6.38
N VAL A 110 -11.96 -4.62 6.88
CA VAL A 110 -11.66 -3.81 8.07
C VAL A 110 -11.14 -2.44 7.66
N ASN A 111 -11.87 -1.39 8.05
CA ASN A 111 -11.47 -0.01 7.75
C ASN A 111 -10.77 0.70 8.92
N HIS A 112 -11.14 0.43 10.18
CA HIS A 112 -10.61 1.17 11.33
C HIS A 112 -9.13 0.89 11.62
N TRP A 113 -8.68 -0.37 11.47
CA TRP A 113 -7.31 -0.80 11.79
C TRP A 113 -6.34 -0.71 10.62
N ASN A 114 -6.81 -0.31 9.45
CA ASN A 114 -6.08 -0.40 8.18
C ASN A 114 -4.74 0.36 8.21
N LYS A 115 -4.67 1.51 8.92
CA LYS A 115 -3.43 2.28 9.04
C LYS A 115 -2.34 1.55 9.84
N LEU A 116 -2.73 0.97 10.97
CA LEU A 116 -1.82 0.25 11.85
C LEU A 116 -1.30 -1.02 11.16
N LEU A 117 -2.20 -1.76 10.52
CA LEU A 117 -1.87 -2.98 9.79
C LEU A 117 -0.97 -2.72 8.58
N LYS A 118 -1.24 -1.66 7.80
CA LYS A 118 -0.36 -1.24 6.70
C LYS A 118 1.03 -0.87 7.19
N GLY A 119 1.15 -0.16 8.32
CA GLY A 119 2.44 0.18 8.90
C GLY A 119 3.27 -1.05 9.28
N ALA A 120 2.64 -2.03 9.93
CA ALA A 120 3.29 -3.30 10.27
C ALA A 120 3.71 -4.09 9.02
N LEU A 121 2.86 -4.12 8.00
CA LEU A 121 3.15 -4.77 6.72
C LEU A 121 4.32 -4.10 5.98
N VAL A 122 4.33 -2.76 5.89
CA VAL A 122 5.45 -2.00 5.30
C VAL A 122 6.75 -2.34 6.00
N ARG A 123 6.76 -2.36 7.35
CA ARG A 123 7.95 -2.76 8.11
C ARG A 123 8.41 -4.16 7.75
N HIS A 124 7.49 -5.13 7.66
CA HIS A 124 7.83 -6.50 7.28
C HIS A 124 8.44 -6.55 5.87
N ILE A 125 7.79 -5.95 4.87
CA ILE A 125 8.28 -5.90 3.48
C ILE A 125 9.70 -5.30 3.42
N LEU A 126 9.96 -4.20 4.13
CA LEU A 126 11.28 -3.56 4.14
C LEU A 126 12.36 -4.41 4.82
N LEU A 127 12.00 -5.27 5.77
CA LEU A 127 12.94 -6.14 6.46
C LEU A 127 13.23 -7.45 5.70
N THR A 128 12.24 -7.98 4.99
CA THR A 128 12.36 -9.26 4.28
C THR A 128 12.64 -9.12 2.79
N GLY A 129 12.36 -7.95 2.21
CA GLY A 129 12.44 -7.74 0.76
C GLY A 129 11.33 -8.44 -0.01
N ALA A 130 10.17 -8.68 0.61
CA ALA A 130 9.05 -9.41 0.01
C ALA A 130 8.59 -8.79 -1.32
N ASP A 131 9.00 -9.43 -2.42
CA ASP A 131 8.71 -9.07 -3.82
C ASP A 131 7.78 -10.07 -4.52
N GLU A 132 7.38 -11.12 -3.79
CA GLU A 132 6.37 -12.11 -4.15
C GLU A 132 5.34 -12.28 -3.02
N PRO A 133 4.06 -12.59 -3.33
CA PRO A 133 3.02 -12.80 -2.31
C PRO A 133 3.38 -13.87 -1.28
N ASP A 134 3.98 -14.98 -1.71
CA ASP A 134 4.32 -16.11 -0.85
C ASP A 134 5.38 -15.77 0.21
N ALA A 135 6.18 -14.73 -0.03
CA ALA A 135 7.15 -14.22 0.95
C ALA A 135 6.47 -13.62 2.20
N LEU A 136 5.15 -13.38 2.16
CA LEU A 136 4.36 -12.93 3.31
C LEU A 136 3.91 -14.09 4.20
N GLY A 137 4.27 -15.34 3.91
CA GLY A 137 3.87 -16.50 4.71
C GLY A 137 4.28 -16.42 6.19
N GLU A 138 5.37 -15.69 6.48
CA GLU A 138 5.86 -15.46 7.85
C GLU A 138 5.31 -14.17 8.49
N PHE A 139 4.51 -13.40 7.76
CA PHE A 139 3.89 -12.19 8.31
C PHE A 139 2.90 -12.54 9.42
N THR A 140 3.12 -11.96 10.59
CA THR A 140 2.21 -12.06 11.73
C THR A 140 1.99 -10.67 12.34
N HIS A 141 0.79 -10.46 12.88
CA HIS A 141 0.41 -9.22 13.55
C HIS A 141 -0.20 -9.51 14.93
N PRO A 142 0.03 -8.67 15.97
CA PRO A 142 -0.55 -8.88 17.30
C PRO A 142 -2.07 -9.04 17.33
N GLU A 143 -2.78 -8.36 16.43
CA GLU A 143 -4.24 -8.50 16.24
C GLU A 143 -4.65 -9.82 15.55
N GLY A 144 -3.72 -10.68 15.18
CA GLY A 144 -3.98 -12.01 14.60
C GLY A 144 -4.13 -12.06 13.09
N TYR A 145 -3.74 -11.00 12.35
CA TYR A 145 -3.75 -11.02 10.89
C TYR A 145 -2.59 -11.85 10.34
N VAL A 146 -2.91 -12.71 9.38
CA VAL A 146 -1.98 -13.58 8.64
C VAL A 146 -2.25 -13.50 7.14
N TYR A 147 -1.25 -13.83 6.33
CA TYR A 147 -1.42 -13.94 4.88
C TYR A 147 -2.33 -15.13 4.52
N GLU A 148 -3.28 -14.92 3.62
CA GLU A 148 -4.19 -15.97 3.10
C GLU A 148 -4.07 -16.04 1.57
N ALA A 149 -3.27 -17.00 1.11
CA ALA A 149 -3.03 -17.22 -0.32
C ALA A 149 -4.31 -17.55 -1.08
N GLY A 150 -5.22 -18.34 -0.48
CA GLY A 150 -6.46 -18.77 -1.13
C GLY A 150 -7.48 -17.64 -1.39
N LEU A 151 -7.29 -16.47 -0.77
CA LEU A 151 -8.10 -15.27 -0.99
C LEU A 151 -7.32 -14.17 -1.72
N THR A 152 -6.06 -14.41 -2.06
CA THR A 152 -5.24 -13.47 -2.82
C THR A 152 -5.52 -13.65 -4.29
N GLU A 153 -5.84 -12.57 -4.99
CA GLU A 153 -6.35 -12.62 -6.36
C GLU A 153 -5.74 -11.51 -7.21
N VAL A 154 -5.78 -11.67 -8.54
CA VAL A 154 -5.36 -10.63 -9.47
C VAL A 154 -6.58 -9.86 -9.95
N ILE A 155 -6.62 -8.55 -9.70
CA ILE A 155 -7.70 -7.63 -10.09
C ILE A 155 -7.08 -6.52 -10.94
N ASP A 156 -7.54 -6.36 -12.18
CA ASP A 156 -7.06 -5.32 -13.11
C ASP A 156 -5.53 -5.28 -13.26
N GLY A 157 -4.89 -6.45 -13.27
CA GLY A 157 -3.43 -6.60 -13.36
C GLY A 157 -2.67 -6.28 -12.08
N ARG A 158 -3.36 -6.08 -10.95
CA ARG A 158 -2.77 -5.88 -9.61
C ARG A 158 -3.01 -7.11 -8.75
N VAL A 159 -2.00 -7.55 -8.00
CA VAL A 159 -2.18 -8.60 -7.00
C VAL A 159 -2.81 -7.99 -5.75
N MET A 160 -4.03 -8.39 -5.43
CA MET A 160 -4.75 -8.02 -4.22
C MET A 160 -4.47 -9.05 -3.12
N ILE A 161 -3.49 -8.75 -2.28
CA ILE A 161 -3.09 -9.53 -1.12
C ILE A 161 -4.19 -9.50 -0.06
N SER A 162 -4.60 -10.68 0.40
CA SER A 162 -5.56 -10.82 1.49
C SER A 162 -4.86 -11.14 2.80
N MET A 163 -4.98 -10.23 3.76
CA MET A 163 -4.57 -10.44 5.15
C MET A 163 -5.83 -10.72 5.97
N VAL A 164 -5.91 -11.91 6.56
CA VAL A 164 -7.11 -12.38 7.26
C VAL A 164 -6.82 -12.48 8.75
N ARG A 165 -7.74 -12.00 9.58
CA ARG A 165 -7.82 -12.37 10.99
C ARG A 165 -8.78 -13.55 11.12
N PRO A 166 -8.28 -14.78 11.37
CA PRO A 166 -9.12 -15.95 11.55
C PRO A 166 -10.00 -15.80 12.80
N GLN A 167 -11.17 -16.44 12.78
CA GLN A 167 -11.92 -16.67 14.02
C GLN A 167 -11.12 -17.64 14.91
N ARG A 168 -10.99 -17.31 16.19
CA ARG A 168 -10.46 -18.23 17.21
C ARG A 168 -11.56 -19.18 17.67
#